data_AF-A0A971TTH3-F1
#
_entry.id   AF-A0A971TTH3-F1
#
_cell.length_a   1.000
_cell.length_b   1.000
_cell.length_c   1.000
_cell.angle_alpha   90.00
_cell.angle_beta   90.00
_cell.angle_gamma   90.00
#
_symmetry.space_group_name_H-M   'P 1'
#
loop_
_entity.id
_entity.type
_entity.pdbx_description
1 polymer ?
#
loop_
_entity_poly.entity_id
_entity_poly.type
_entity_poly.pdbx_seq_one_letter_code
_entity_poly.pdbx_strand_id
1 'polypeptide(L)'
;GAVIGNRTRVKVVKNKVAPPFTEAEFDILYDRGISWEGSVLDAAIANNVVAKRGSWLSFESEQIGQGSIAATEFLRSNPEVVDRIIAKIKGEPPVAIGEKGKDEKAE
;
A
#
# COMPACT_ATOMS: atom_id res chain seq x y z
N GLY A 1 18.39 21.13 4.19
CA GLY A 1 17.50 19.96 4.27
C GLY A 1 17.66 19.18 3.00
N ALA A 2 18.02 17.89 3.09
CA ALA A 2 18.14 17.05 1.89
C ALA A 2 16.74 16.83 1.30
N VAL A 3 16.59 17.04 -0.01
CA VAL A 3 15.35 16.72 -0.73
C VAL A 3 15.39 15.22 -1.03
N ILE A 4 14.53 14.46 -0.36
CA ILE A 4 14.57 12.99 -0.36
C ILE A 4 13.70 12.40 -1.49
N GLY A 5 12.83 13.20 -2.09
CA GLY A 5 11.99 12.82 -3.22
C GLY A 5 11.01 13.92 -3.65
N ASN A 6 10.16 13.60 -4.64
CA ASN A 6 9.11 14.45 -5.18
C ASN A 6 7.75 13.73 -5.18
N ARG A 7 6.71 14.42 -4.70
CA ARG A 7 5.32 13.98 -4.88
C ARG A 7 4.87 14.27 -6.30
N THR A 8 4.47 13.23 -7.02
CA THR A 8 4.11 13.30 -8.43
C THR A 8 2.63 12.96 -8.60
N ARG A 9 1.91 13.82 -9.35
CA ARG A 9 0.53 13.58 -9.75
C ARG A 9 0.49 13.25 -11.24
N VAL A 10 -0.13 12.12 -11.57
CA VAL A 10 -0.32 11.65 -12.94
C VAL A 10 -1.81 11.65 -13.26
N LYS A 11 -2.19 12.23 -14.40
CA LYS A 11 -3.57 12.23 -14.90
C LYS A 11 -3.66 11.43 -16.18
N VAL A 12 -4.60 10.49 -16.22
CA VAL A 12 -4.85 9.69 -17.42
C VAL A 12 -5.72 10.49 -18.39
N VAL A 13 -5.08 11.23 -19.31
CA VAL A 13 -5.78 12.11 -20.26
C VAL A 13 -6.56 11.38 -21.35
N LYS A 14 -6.16 10.15 -21.70
CA LYS A 14 -6.81 9.34 -22.73
C LYS A 14 -6.77 7.88 -22.32
N ASN A 15 -7.93 7.30 -22.05
CA ASN A 15 -8.11 5.89 -21.78
C ASN A 15 -9.21 5.35 -22.71
N LYS A 16 -8.92 4.25 -23.44
CA LYS A 16 -9.88 3.58 -24.33
C LYS A 16 -10.52 2.34 -23.70
N VAL A 17 -10.01 1.88 -22.56
CA VAL A 17 -10.43 0.62 -21.90
C VAL A 17 -11.31 0.90 -20.69
N ALA A 18 -11.06 2.00 -19.98
CA ALA A 18 -11.81 2.40 -18.79
C ALA A 18 -12.07 3.92 -18.80
N PRO A 19 -12.82 4.46 -17.81
CA PRO A 19 -13.11 5.89 -17.73
C PRO A 19 -11.82 6.74 -17.82
N PRO A 20 -11.79 7.76 -18.70
CA PRO A 20 -10.68 8.69 -18.75
C PRO A 20 -10.70 9.67 -17.57
N PHE A 21 -9.60 10.40 -17.39
CA PHE A 21 -9.41 11.47 -16.40
C PHE A 21 -9.24 11.06 -14.94
N THR A 22 -8.95 9.78 -14.67
CA THR A 22 -8.51 9.35 -13.34
C THR A 22 -7.16 9.97 -12.99
N GLU A 23 -7.01 10.39 -11.73
CA GLU A 23 -5.79 10.95 -11.18
C GLU A 23 -5.17 9.95 -10.20
N ALA A 24 -3.85 9.79 -10.26
CA ALA A 24 -3.06 9.00 -9.35
C ALA A 24 -1.96 9.87 -8.76
N GLU A 25 -1.75 9.75 -7.45
CA GLU A 25 -0.67 10.43 -6.74
C GLU A 25 0.27 9.38 -6.16
N PHE A 26 1.57 9.61 -6.32
CA PHE A 26 2.60 8.77 -5.72
C PHE A 26 3.89 9.54 -5.52
N ASP A 27 4.70 9.07 -4.59
CA ASP A 27 6.00 9.65 -4.30
C ASP A 27 7.10 8.96 -5.12
N ILE A 28 7.97 9.78 -5.71
CA ILE A 28 9.19 9.34 -6.39
C ILE A 28 10.38 9.72 -5.50
N LEU A 29 11.05 8.71 -4.95
CA LEU A 29 12.28 8.88 -4.18
C LEU A 29 13.47 8.83 -5.14
N TYR A 30 14.46 9.71 -4.96
CA TYR A 30 15.60 9.80 -5.89
C TYR A 30 16.53 8.58 -5.85
N ASP A 31 16.57 7.88 -4.72
CA ASP A 31 17.37 6.68 -4.50
C ASP A 31 16.70 5.40 -5.02
N ARG A 32 15.36 5.39 -5.09
CA ARG A 32 14.57 4.16 -5.23
C ARG A 32 13.48 4.22 -6.30
N GLY A 33 13.28 5.35 -6.95
CA GLY A 33 12.25 5.52 -7.97
C GLY A 33 10.85 5.59 -7.36
N ILE A 34 9.89 4.92 -7.99
CA ILE A 34 8.48 4.94 -7.57
C ILE A 34 8.32 4.13 -6.27
N SER A 35 7.81 4.78 -5.22
CA SER A 35 7.49 4.12 -3.95
C SER A 35 6.19 3.32 -4.07
N TRP A 36 6.29 2.08 -4.55
CA TRP A 36 5.14 1.19 -4.70
C TRP A 36 4.46 0.92 -3.34
N GLU A 37 5.27 0.64 -2.32
CA GLU A 37 4.82 0.30 -0.98
C GLU A 37 4.06 1.47 -0.33
N GLY A 38 4.50 2.71 -0.60
CA GLY A 38 3.81 3.93 -0.16
C GLY A 38 2.44 4.08 -0.82
N SER A 39 2.35 3.86 -2.14
CA SER A 39 1.07 3.92 -2.85
C SER A 39 0.08 2.84 -2.39
N VAL A 40 0.57 1.64 -2.06
CA VAL A 40 -0.27 0.58 -1.49
C VAL A 40 -0.80 0.99 -0.12
N LEU A 41 0.04 1.58 0.73
CA LEU A 41 -0.37 2.06 2.06
C LEU A 41 -1.44 3.15 1.95
N ASP A 42 -1.26 4.13 1.07
CA ASP A 42 -2.24 5.19 0.83
C ASP A 42 -3.57 4.64 0.32
N ALA A 43 -3.53 3.68 -0.61
CA ALA A 43 -4.71 2.98 -1.08
C ALA A 43 -5.39 2.17 0.04
N ALA A 44 -4.62 1.54 0.92
CA ALA A 44 -5.14 0.75 2.03
C ALA A 44 -5.83 1.61 3.09
N ILE A 45 -5.29 2.81 3.36
CA ILE A 45 -5.91 3.79 4.25
C ILE A 45 -7.20 4.33 3.61
N ALA A 46 -7.17 4.66 2.31
CA ALA A 46 -8.35 5.15 1.60
C ALA A 46 -9.51 4.14 1.58
N ASN A 47 -9.20 2.84 1.50
CA ASN A 47 -10.17 1.75 1.53
C ASN A 47 -10.52 1.25 2.94
N ASN A 48 -10.05 1.92 4.01
CA ASN A 48 -10.23 1.53 5.41
C ASN A 48 -9.75 0.11 5.76
N VAL A 49 -8.81 -0.45 4.98
CA VAL A 49 -8.19 -1.75 5.24
C VAL A 49 -7.15 -1.63 6.36
N VAL A 50 -6.44 -0.51 6.41
CA VAL A 50 -5.48 -0.16 7.46
C VAL A 50 -6.11 0.86 8.39
N ALA A 51 -6.17 0.54 9.68
CA ALA A 51 -6.67 1.44 10.70
C ALA A 51 -5.55 2.36 11.19
N LYS A 52 -5.81 3.67 11.18
CA LYS A 52 -4.90 4.70 11.69
C LYS A 52 -5.32 5.12 13.10
N ARG A 53 -4.53 4.78 14.11
CA ARG A 53 -4.71 5.24 15.50
C ARG A 53 -3.68 6.33 15.79
N GLY A 54 -4.04 7.58 15.46
CA GLY A 54 -3.15 8.73 15.58
C GLY A 54 -1.97 8.61 14.60
N SER A 55 -0.75 8.46 15.13
CA SER A 55 0.45 8.23 14.32
C SER A 55 0.75 6.75 14.05
N TRP A 56 -0.02 5.83 14.64
CA TRP A 56 0.17 4.40 14.47
C TRP A 56 -0.70 3.82 13.37
N LEU A 57 -0.12 2.95 12.54
CA LEU A 57 -0.79 2.20 11.49
C LEU A 57 -0.91 0.73 11.90
N SER A 58 -2.12 0.19 11.81
CA SER A 58 -2.43 -1.19 12.19
C SER A 58 -3.20 -1.90 11.09
N PHE A 59 -2.85 -3.15 10.84
CA PHE A 59 -3.49 -4.01 9.84
C PHE A 59 -3.85 -5.34 10.50
N GLU A 60 -5.14 -5.71 10.48
CA GLU A 60 -5.64 -7.02 10.94
C GLU A 60 -5.17 -7.48 12.33
N SER A 61 -4.82 -6.55 13.23
CA SER A 61 -4.28 -6.77 14.59
C SER A 61 -2.75 -6.75 14.70
N GLU A 62 -2.02 -6.63 13.60
CA GLU A 62 -0.58 -6.39 13.59
C GLU A 62 -0.26 -4.90 13.44
N GLN A 63 0.74 -4.43 14.20
CA GLN A 63 1.17 -3.04 14.19
C GLN A 63 2.28 -2.85 13.16
N ILE A 64 1.94 -2.19 12.04
CA ILE A 64 2.85 -1.97 10.90
C ILE A 64 3.94 -0.95 11.27
N GLY A 65 3.61 0.03 12.12
CA GLY A 65 4.59 0.99 12.64
C GLY A 65 4.02 2.39 12.88
N GLN A 66 4.91 3.30 13.28
CA GLN A 66 4.57 4.70 13.52
C GLN A 66 4.93 5.55 12.30
N GLY A 67 3.91 6.12 11.67
CA GLY A 67 4.05 7.02 10.52
C GLY A 67 4.30 6.32 9.18
N SER A 68 4.27 7.10 8.11
CA SER A 68 4.30 6.60 6.73
C SER A 68 5.64 5.97 6.34
N ILE A 69 6.75 6.50 6.83
CA ILE A 69 8.10 6.03 6.48
C ILE A 69 8.36 4.65 7.10
N ALA A 70 8.10 4.47 8.39
CA ALA A 70 8.26 3.19 9.07
C ALA A 70 7.33 2.12 8.48
N ALA A 71 6.10 2.51 8.13
CA ALA A 71 5.17 1.59 7.48
C ALA A 71 5.64 1.17 6.08
N THR A 72 6.25 2.08 5.32
CA THR A 72 6.83 1.76 4.00
C THR A 72 8.00 0.78 4.14
N GLU A 73 8.87 0.95 5.14
CA GLU A 73 9.98 0.03 5.41
C GLU A 73 9.50 -1.35 5.89
N PHE A 74 8.44 -1.38 6.70
CA PHE A 74 7.82 -2.63 7.14
C PHE A 74 7.20 -3.40 5.96
N LEU A 75 6.43 -2.72 5.12
CA LEU A 75 5.81 -3.31 3.93
C LEU A 75 6.85 -3.82 2.93
N ARG A 76 7.99 -3.13 2.82
CA ARG A 76 9.12 -3.59 2.02
C ARG A 76 9.75 -4.88 2.54
N SER A 77 9.88 -4.98 3.86
CA SER A 77 10.49 -6.16 4.49
C SER A 77 9.57 -7.39 4.43
N ASN A 78 8.26 -7.17 4.30
CA ASN A 78 7.23 -8.21 4.32
C ASN A 78 6.30 -8.11 3.08
N PRO A 79 6.75 -8.59 1.90
CA PRO A 79 5.93 -8.56 0.69
C PRO A 79 4.62 -9.36 0.82
N GLU A 80 4.60 -10.39 1.67
CA GLU A 80 3.39 -11.19 1.95
C GLU A 80 2.25 -10.36 2.56
N VAL A 81 2.58 -9.32 3.33
CA VAL A 81 1.59 -8.41 3.91
C VAL A 81 1.03 -7.47 2.83
N VAL A 82 1.88 -7.03 1.91
CA VAL A 82 1.49 -6.19 0.76
C VAL A 82 0.48 -6.93 -0.11
N ASP A 83 0.72 -8.21 -0.42
CA ASP A 83 -0.19 -9.00 -1.24
C ASP A 83 -1.55 -9.21 -0.56
N ARG A 84 -1.56 -9.45 0.77
CA ARG A 84 -2.79 -9.52 1.56
C ARG A 84 -3.59 -8.22 1.52
N ILE A 85 -2.91 -7.08 1.64
CA ILE A 85 -3.54 -5.76 1.52
C ILE A 85 -4.13 -5.55 0.13
N ILE A 86 -3.40 -5.90 -0.93
CA ILE A 86 -3.87 -5.76 -2.32
C ILE A 86 -5.10 -6.64 -2.58
N ALA A 87 -5.08 -7.89 -2.10
CA ALA A 87 -6.22 -8.80 -2.23
C ALA A 87 -7.48 -8.20 -1.57
N LYS A 88 -7.33 -7.61 -0.38
CA LYS A 88 -8.43 -6.92 0.30
C LYS A 88 -8.93 -5.68 -0.44
N ILE A 89 -8.04 -4.89 -1.03
CA ILE A 89 -8.41 -3.67 -1.77
C ILE A 89 -9.18 -4.00 -3.06
N LYS A 90 -8.77 -5.04 -3.80
CA LYS A 90 -9.42 -5.42 -5.06
C LYS A 90 -10.81 -6.05 -4.88
N GLY A 91 -11.20 -6.40 -3.65
CA GLY A 91 -12.49 -7.02 -3.37
C GLY A 91 -12.67 -8.40 -4.02
N GLU A 92 -11.58 -9.01 -4.49
CA GLU A 92 -11.57 -10.29 -5.17
C GLU A 92 -11.10 -11.36 -4.17
N PRO A 93 -11.78 -12.53 -4.06
CA PRO A 93 -11.25 -13.64 -3.26
C PRO A 93 -9.85 -13.97 -3.78
N PRO A 94 -8.92 -14.36 -2.89
CA PRO A 94 -7.50 -14.49 -3.24
C PRO A 94 -7.36 -15.40 -4.46
N VAL A 95 -6.95 -14.83 -5.59
CA VAL A 95 -6.56 -15.61 -6.76
C VAL A 95 -5.34 -16.41 -6.33
N ALA A 96 -5.54 -17.71 -6.23
CA ALA A 96 -4.54 -18.68 -5.82
C ALA A 96 -3.26 -18.51 -6.65
N ILE A 97 -2.22 -17.98 -6.01
CA ILE A 97 -0.84 -18.12 -6.47
C ILE A 97 -0.03 -18.59 -5.27
N GLY A 98 0.07 -19.91 -5.13
CA GLY A 98 1.12 -20.62 -4.38
C GLY A 98 1.14 -20.44 -2.86
N GLU A 99 0.71 -21.49 -2.16
CA GLU A 99 0.97 -21.73 -0.73
C GLU A 99 2.35 -21.24 -0.24
N LYS A 100 2.36 -20.43 0.84
CA LYS A 100 2.94 -20.62 2.19
C LYS A 100 2.47 -19.41 3.04
N GLY A 101 2.04 -19.43 4.29
CA GLY A 101 1.71 -20.44 5.30
C GLY A 101 1.57 -19.69 6.64
N LYS A 102 0.52 -20.02 7.42
CA LYS A 102 0.29 -19.71 8.87
C LYS A 102 0.10 -18.22 9.24
N ASP A 103 -0.75 -17.82 10.18
CA ASP A 103 -1.35 -18.41 11.39
C ASP A 103 -2.82 -17.93 11.44
N GLU A 104 -3.90 -18.69 11.71
CA GLU A 104 -4.22 -19.64 12.78
C GLU A 104 -3.76 -19.25 14.18
N LYS A 105 -4.63 -18.51 14.90
CA LYS A 105 -5.22 -18.90 16.20
C LYS A 105 -6.17 -17.77 16.64
N ALA A 106 -7.49 -17.99 16.72
CA ALA A 106 -8.24 -18.85 17.64
C ALA A 106 -8.51 -18.18 18.99
N GLU A 107 -9.81 -18.07 19.25
CA GLU A 107 -10.53 -17.79 20.51
C GLU A 107 -10.72 -16.33 20.95
#